data_AF-A0A938FA68-F1
#
_entry.id   AF-A0A938FA68-F1
#
_cell.length_a   1.000
_cell.length_b   1.000
_cell.length_c   1.000
_cell.angle_alpha   90.00
_cell.angle_beta   90.00
_cell.angle_gamma   90.00
#
_symmetry.space_group_name_H-M   'P 1'
#
loop_
_entity.id
_entity.type
_entity.pdbx_description
1 polymer ?
#
loop_
_entity_poly.entity_id
_entity_poly.type
_entity_poly.pdbx_seq_one_letter_code
_entity_poly.pdbx_strand_id
1 'polypeptide(L)'
;LGVDGVARDDERRFAMSVLSAALGGGMSSRLFQEVREKRGLAYSVYSYAQQFAGTGMLGFYAGCTPQKATEVIRIIREILNDVAVNGLTHEELLRAQGAVKGTLVLSQEDTGSRMSRIGKSELVHGEVLGFDEILGAISSITSSEIRELASEFLTKSPTLAIVGPFNKESVFEKVMA
;
A
#
# COMPACT_ATOMS: atom_id res chain seq x y z
N LEU A 1 3.13 -8.56 -6.51
CA LEU A 1 3.59 -9.09 -5.21
C LEU A 1 2.57 -8.67 -4.17
N GLY A 2 2.23 -9.50 -3.20
CA GLY A 2 1.26 -9.14 -2.17
C GLY A 2 1.50 -9.90 -0.87
N VAL A 3 1.18 -9.26 0.24
CA VAL A 3 1.18 -9.85 1.59
C VAL A 3 -0.20 -9.73 2.19
N ASP A 4 -0.45 -10.45 3.27
CA ASP A 4 -1.64 -10.25 4.08
C ASP A 4 -1.77 -8.78 4.50
N GLY A 5 -3.00 -8.33 4.65
CA GLY A 5 -3.33 -7.04 5.24
C GLY A 5 -4.33 -7.21 6.37
N VAL A 6 -4.86 -6.08 6.83
CA VAL A 6 -5.87 -6.07 7.89
C VAL A 6 -7.27 -6.25 7.30
N ALA A 7 -8.18 -6.82 8.09
CA ALA A 7 -9.58 -6.95 7.72
C ALA A 7 -10.29 -5.58 7.65
N ARG A 8 -11.46 -5.55 7.01
CA ARG A 8 -12.23 -4.31 6.83
C ARG A 8 -12.76 -3.69 8.13
N ASP A 9 -12.96 -4.52 9.14
CA ASP A 9 -13.45 -4.18 10.48
C ASP A 9 -12.30 -3.95 11.48
N ASP A 10 -11.05 -4.21 11.09
CA ASP A 10 -9.88 -3.91 11.91
C ASP A 10 -9.74 -2.38 12.10
N GLU A 11 -9.47 -1.94 13.32
CA GLU A 11 -9.25 -0.52 13.65
C GLU A 11 -8.01 0.04 12.96
N ARG A 12 -7.03 -0.83 12.67
CA ARG A 12 -5.77 -0.48 12.00
C ARG A 12 -5.94 -0.25 10.50
N ARG A 13 -7.16 -0.33 9.94
CA ARG A 13 -7.45 -0.14 8.51
C ARG A 13 -7.00 1.21 7.95
N PHE A 14 -7.07 2.26 8.75
CA PHE A 14 -6.59 3.59 8.35
C PHE A 14 -5.06 3.66 8.35
N ALA A 15 -4.41 3.06 9.35
CA ALA A 15 -2.96 2.94 9.40
C ALA A 15 -2.41 2.09 8.24
N MET A 16 -3.09 1.00 7.85
CA MET A 16 -2.77 0.23 6.64
C MET A 16 -2.89 1.07 5.36
N SER A 17 -3.91 1.94 5.27
CA SER A 17 -4.08 2.85 4.13
C SER A 17 -2.94 3.87 4.04
N VAL A 18 -2.50 4.42 5.18
CA VAL A 18 -1.36 5.34 5.28
C VAL A 18 -0.04 4.64 4.92
N LEU A 19 0.18 3.42 5.43
CA LEU A 19 1.35 2.61 5.08
C LEU A 19 1.41 2.35 3.57
N SER A 20 0.29 1.95 2.96
CA SER A 20 0.20 1.80 1.50
C SER A 20 0.50 3.11 0.78
N ALA A 21 -0.03 4.24 1.26
CA ALA A 21 0.23 5.53 0.62
C ALA A 21 1.73 5.90 0.63
N ALA A 22 2.42 5.66 1.75
CA ALA A 22 3.86 5.89 1.89
C ALA A 22 4.71 4.97 0.98
N LEU A 23 4.30 3.71 0.83
CA LEU A 23 5.03 2.72 0.03
C LEU A 23 4.88 2.97 -1.46
N GLY A 24 3.65 3.20 -1.95
CA GLY A 24 3.36 3.24 -3.38
C GLY A 24 2.15 4.06 -3.80
N GLY A 25 1.63 4.96 -2.96
CA GLY A 25 0.40 5.71 -3.25
C GLY A 25 0.55 6.96 -4.11
N GLY A 26 1.76 7.34 -4.52
CA GLY A 26 1.99 8.55 -5.32
C GLY A 26 3.45 8.79 -5.66
N MET A 27 3.74 9.93 -6.29
CA MET A 27 5.09 10.23 -6.80
C MET A 27 6.16 10.37 -5.71
N SER A 28 5.76 10.76 -4.50
CA SER A 28 6.66 10.88 -3.33
C SER A 28 6.87 9.57 -2.58
N SER A 29 6.20 8.48 -2.98
CA SER A 29 6.30 7.18 -2.31
C SER A 29 7.62 6.48 -2.60
N ARG A 30 8.05 5.59 -1.69
CA ARG A 30 9.34 4.90 -1.81
C ARG A 30 9.46 4.09 -3.10
N LEU A 31 8.41 3.36 -3.47
CA LEU A 31 8.41 2.56 -4.70
C LEU A 31 8.53 3.44 -5.94
N PHE A 32 7.81 4.55 -5.99
CA PHE A 32 7.92 5.48 -7.11
C PHE A 32 9.33 6.06 -7.21
N GLN A 33 9.88 6.53 -6.08
CA GLN A 33 11.21 7.12 -6.04
C GLN A 33 12.31 6.12 -6.41
N GLU A 34 12.31 4.93 -5.82
CA GLU A 34 13.39 3.97 -6.00
C GLU A 34 13.31 3.20 -7.32
N VAL A 35 12.10 2.80 -7.75
CA VAL A 35 11.94 1.96 -8.94
C VAL A 35 11.80 2.80 -10.20
N ARG A 36 11.00 3.88 -10.16
CA ARG A 36 10.68 4.68 -11.34
C ARG A 36 11.60 5.90 -11.48
N GLU A 37 11.69 6.74 -10.47
CA GLU A 37 12.41 8.03 -10.57
C GLU A 37 13.93 7.83 -10.67
N LYS A 38 14.53 7.13 -9.70
CA LYS A 38 15.99 6.99 -9.61
C LYS A 38 16.58 5.98 -10.61
N ARG A 39 15.84 4.91 -10.92
CA ARG A 39 16.37 3.77 -11.70
C ARG A 39 15.68 3.53 -13.03
N GLY A 40 14.53 4.15 -13.30
CA GLY A 40 13.81 3.99 -14.56
C GLY A 40 13.44 2.53 -14.89
N LEU A 41 13.25 1.67 -13.88
CA LEU A 41 13.06 0.23 -14.10
C LEU A 41 11.63 -0.16 -14.48
N ALA A 42 10.65 0.63 -14.04
CA ALA A 42 9.23 0.38 -14.30
C ALA A 42 8.52 1.69 -14.63
N TYR A 43 7.62 1.65 -15.62
CA TYR A 43 6.78 2.81 -15.96
C TYR A 43 5.65 3.00 -14.95
N SER A 44 5.01 1.90 -14.56
CA SER A 44 3.95 1.87 -13.56
C SER A 44 4.44 1.07 -12.36
N VAL A 45 4.44 1.69 -11.20
CA VAL A 45 4.73 1.07 -9.91
C VAL A 45 3.85 1.73 -8.85
N TYR A 46 3.14 0.93 -8.06
CA TYR A 46 2.27 1.42 -7.00
C TYR A 46 1.97 0.34 -5.97
N SER A 47 1.35 0.74 -4.86
CA SER A 47 0.80 -0.18 -3.87
C SER A 47 -0.67 0.13 -3.61
N TYR A 48 -1.38 -0.88 -3.13
CA TYR A 48 -2.80 -0.77 -2.79
C TYR A 48 -3.12 -1.67 -1.61
N ALA A 49 -3.97 -1.18 -0.71
CA ALA A 49 -4.56 -1.99 0.35
C ALA A 49 -5.98 -2.38 -0.05
N GLN A 50 -6.31 -3.66 0.04
CA GLN A 50 -7.67 -4.16 -0.14
C GLN A 50 -8.10 -4.89 1.13
N GLN A 51 -9.30 -4.58 1.60
CA GLN A 51 -9.83 -5.06 2.87
C GLN A 51 -11.13 -5.80 2.61
N PHE A 52 -11.22 -7.02 3.13
CA PHE A 52 -12.34 -7.94 2.99
C PHE A 52 -12.92 -8.30 4.36
N ALA A 53 -13.99 -9.09 4.37
CA ALA A 53 -14.55 -9.61 5.61
C ALA A 53 -13.60 -10.69 6.17
N GLY A 54 -13.08 -10.48 7.39
CA GLY A 54 -12.19 -11.42 8.07
C GLY A 54 -10.76 -11.50 7.53
N THR A 55 -10.40 -10.73 6.48
CA THR A 55 -9.02 -10.69 5.94
C THR A 55 -8.78 -9.44 5.09
N GLY A 56 -7.53 -9.20 4.71
CA GLY A 56 -7.15 -8.17 3.75
C GLY A 56 -5.85 -8.52 3.04
N MET A 57 -5.43 -7.67 2.10
CA MET A 57 -4.15 -7.76 1.42
C MET A 57 -3.52 -6.39 1.22
N LEU A 58 -2.20 -6.35 1.29
CA LEU A 58 -1.39 -5.24 0.80
C LEU A 58 -0.66 -5.69 -0.46
N GLY A 59 -1.05 -5.11 -1.59
CA GLY A 59 -0.55 -5.43 -2.91
C GLY A 59 0.45 -4.40 -3.43
N PHE A 60 1.40 -4.89 -4.22
CA PHE A 60 2.43 -4.12 -4.92
C PHE A 60 2.44 -4.53 -6.39
N TYR A 61 2.28 -3.54 -7.26
CA TYR A 61 2.28 -3.73 -8.70
C TYR A 61 3.49 -3.04 -9.32
N ALA A 62 4.09 -3.68 -10.33
CA ALA A 62 5.10 -3.08 -11.18
C ALA A 62 5.00 -3.61 -12.61
N GLY A 63 5.00 -2.70 -13.59
CA GLY A 63 5.11 -3.01 -15.01
C GLY A 63 6.49 -2.63 -15.55
N CYS A 64 7.29 -3.63 -15.94
CA CYS A 64 8.66 -3.46 -16.41
C CYS A 64 8.98 -4.37 -17.61
N THR A 65 10.13 -4.17 -18.23
CA THR A 65 10.61 -5.08 -19.28
C THR A 65 11.01 -6.43 -18.67
N PRO A 66 10.88 -7.56 -19.40
CA PRO A 66 11.16 -8.88 -18.85
C PRO A 66 12.56 -9.02 -18.23
N GLN A 67 13.55 -8.34 -18.80
CA GLN A 67 14.94 -8.37 -18.34
C GLN A 67 15.14 -7.68 -16.97
N LYS A 68 14.19 -6.83 -16.55
CA LYS A 68 14.25 -6.08 -15.29
C LYS A 68 13.38 -6.66 -14.18
N ALA A 69 12.58 -7.69 -14.46
CA ALA A 69 11.59 -8.21 -13.51
C ALA A 69 12.21 -8.66 -12.17
N THR A 70 13.30 -9.43 -12.20
CA THR A 70 13.98 -9.90 -10.98
C THR A 70 14.60 -8.77 -10.17
N GLU A 71 15.17 -7.77 -10.85
CA GLU A 71 15.73 -6.56 -10.22
C GLU A 71 14.65 -5.75 -9.51
N VAL A 72 13.49 -5.56 -10.16
CA VAL A 72 12.35 -4.83 -9.58
C VAL A 72 11.80 -5.57 -8.37
N ILE A 73 11.62 -6.89 -8.44
CA ILE A 73 11.15 -7.70 -7.30
C ILE A 73 12.09 -7.56 -6.10
N ARG A 74 13.41 -7.65 -6.34
CA ARG A 74 14.42 -7.47 -5.30
C ARG A 74 14.30 -6.09 -4.63
N ILE A 75 14.21 -5.02 -5.42
CA ILE A 75 14.09 -3.65 -4.89
C ILE A 75 12.81 -3.47 -4.07
N ILE A 76 11.68 -4.02 -4.54
CA ILE A 76 10.43 -3.99 -3.77
C ILE A 76 10.66 -4.65 -2.42
N ARG A 77 11.22 -5.87 -2.38
CA ARG A 77 11.50 -6.58 -1.11
C ARG A 77 12.45 -5.82 -0.20
N GLU A 78 13.49 -5.20 -0.75
CA GLU A 78 14.44 -4.38 0.02
C GLU A 78 13.75 -3.19 0.69
N ILE A 79 12.86 -2.49 -0.03
CA ILE A 79 12.07 -1.39 0.52
C ILE A 79 11.13 -1.89 1.61
N LEU A 80 10.44 -3.01 1.40
CA LEU A 80 9.53 -3.59 2.39
C LEU A 80 10.27 -3.99 3.67
N ASN A 81 11.42 -4.63 3.54
CA ASN A 81 12.27 -5.01 4.66
C ASN A 81 12.81 -3.78 5.40
N ASP A 82 13.25 -2.75 4.69
CA ASP A 82 13.71 -1.50 5.31
C ASP A 82 12.60 -0.83 6.11
N VAL A 83 11.38 -0.72 5.55
CA VAL A 83 10.23 -0.16 6.28
C VAL A 83 9.84 -1.03 7.47
N ALA A 84 9.94 -2.35 7.38
CA ALA A 84 9.67 -3.24 8.49
C ALA A 84 10.66 -3.06 9.65
N VAL A 85 11.95 -2.90 9.36
CA VAL A 85 13.02 -2.80 10.37
C VAL A 85 13.13 -1.38 10.93
N ASN A 86 13.20 -0.39 10.03
CA ASN A 86 13.53 1.00 10.33
C ASN A 86 12.30 1.91 10.43
N GLY A 87 11.14 1.47 9.92
CA GLY A 87 9.93 2.28 9.87
C GLY A 87 9.96 3.36 8.78
N LEU A 88 8.96 4.23 8.83
CA LEU A 88 8.91 5.46 8.03
C LEU A 88 9.58 6.61 8.79
N THR A 89 10.22 7.50 8.03
CA THR A 89 10.62 8.80 8.57
C THR A 89 9.39 9.63 8.93
N HIS A 90 9.56 10.61 9.82
CA HIS A 90 8.49 11.52 10.20
C HIS A 90 7.87 12.25 8.99
N GLU A 91 8.71 12.69 8.05
CA GLU A 91 8.22 13.35 6.84
C GLU A 91 7.44 12.43 5.90
N GLU A 92 7.88 11.17 5.76
CA GLU A 92 7.15 10.18 4.96
C GLU A 92 5.77 9.91 5.54
N LEU A 93 5.66 9.80 6.86
CA LEU A 93 4.39 9.63 7.54
C LEU A 93 3.46 10.83 7.30
N LEU A 94 3.95 12.06 7.54
CA LEU A 94 3.16 13.27 7.34
C LEU A 94 2.70 13.42 5.89
N ARG A 95 3.58 13.15 4.92
CA ARG A 95 3.24 13.19 3.49
C ARG A 95 2.18 12.15 3.14
N ALA A 96 2.31 10.92 3.66
CA ALA A 96 1.35 9.86 3.41
C ALA A 96 -0.03 10.17 4.01
N GLN A 97 -0.08 10.65 5.26
CA GLN A 97 -1.32 11.12 5.88
C GLN A 97 -1.95 12.26 5.08
N GLY A 98 -1.14 13.24 4.64
CA GLY A 98 -1.58 14.34 3.78
C GLY A 98 -2.18 13.85 2.46
N ALA A 99 -1.53 12.88 1.80
CA ALA A 99 -2.00 12.32 0.54
C ALA A 99 -3.34 11.57 0.67
N VAL A 100 -3.49 10.75 1.72
CA VAL A 100 -4.75 10.02 1.99
C VAL A 100 -5.87 11.00 2.31
N LYS A 101 -5.62 11.99 3.18
CA LYS A 101 -6.61 13.03 3.52
C LYS A 101 -6.97 13.90 2.32
N GLY A 102 -5.99 14.32 1.53
CA GLY A 102 -6.22 15.13 0.33
C GLY A 102 -7.10 14.41 -0.68
N THR A 103 -6.81 13.13 -0.96
CA THR A 103 -7.65 12.29 -1.83
C THR A 103 -9.07 12.16 -1.29
N LEU A 104 -9.20 11.95 0.02
CA LEU A 104 -10.48 11.85 0.70
C LEU A 104 -11.30 13.15 0.57
N VAL A 105 -10.69 14.33 0.76
CA VAL A 105 -11.34 15.64 0.60
C VAL A 105 -11.76 15.90 -0.84
N LEU A 106 -10.85 15.72 -1.80
CA LEU A 106 -11.16 15.95 -3.22
C LEU A 106 -12.28 15.02 -3.72
N SER A 107 -12.36 13.80 -3.21
CA SER A 107 -13.45 12.87 -3.56
C SER A 107 -14.85 13.36 -3.17
N GLN A 108 -14.96 14.38 -2.31
CA GLN A 108 -16.25 14.94 -1.89
C GLN A 108 -16.83 15.94 -2.91
N GLU A 109 -16.05 16.37 -3.90
CA GLU A 109 -16.54 17.24 -4.97
C GLU A 109 -17.39 16.47 -5.99
N ASP A 110 -17.20 15.14 -6.08
CA ASP A 110 -17.93 14.27 -6.99
C ASP A 110 -19.09 13.54 -6.29
N THR A 111 -20.31 13.74 -6.81
CA THR A 111 -21.51 13.10 -6.26
C THR A 111 -21.50 11.57 -6.40
N GLY A 112 -20.87 11.03 -7.45
CA GLY A 112 -20.73 9.58 -7.65
C GLY A 112 -19.83 8.93 -6.60
N SER A 113 -18.72 9.58 -6.28
CA SER A 113 -17.77 9.19 -5.23
C SER A 113 -18.43 9.23 -3.85
N ARG A 114 -19.23 10.27 -3.57
CA ARG A 114 -20.01 10.36 -2.33
C ARG A 114 -21.04 9.23 -2.23
N MET A 115 -21.82 9.00 -3.28
CA MET A 115 -22.82 7.93 -3.33
C MET A 115 -22.16 6.55 -3.11
N SER A 116 -21.05 6.28 -3.79
CA SER A 116 -20.31 5.02 -3.68
C SER A 116 -19.76 4.81 -2.27
N ARG A 117 -19.25 5.87 -1.63
CA ARG A 117 -18.79 5.82 -0.23
C ARG A 117 -19.92 5.47 0.71
N ILE A 118 -21.04 6.19 0.65
CA ILE A 118 -22.20 5.96 1.53
C ILE A 118 -22.74 4.55 1.35
N GLY A 119 -22.93 4.10 0.10
CA GLY A 119 -23.39 2.75 -0.21
C GLY A 119 -22.44 1.68 0.29
N LYS A 120 -21.12 1.87 0.12
CA LYS A 120 -20.12 0.94 0.65
C LYS A 120 -20.12 0.94 2.18
N SER A 121 -20.19 2.10 2.83
CA SER A 121 -20.26 2.24 4.28
C SER A 121 -21.43 1.47 4.86
N GLU A 122 -22.62 1.65 4.30
CA GLU A 122 -23.83 0.94 4.72
C GLU A 122 -23.70 -0.58 4.53
N LEU A 123 -23.28 -1.03 3.34
CA LEU A 123 -23.20 -2.46 3.01
C LEU A 123 -22.10 -3.22 3.77
N VAL A 124 -20.98 -2.54 4.06
CA VAL A 124 -19.74 -3.19 4.52
C VAL A 124 -19.54 -3.01 6.02
N HIS A 125 -19.88 -1.83 6.55
CA HIS A 125 -19.62 -1.45 7.94
C HIS A 125 -20.90 -1.32 8.77
N GLY A 126 -22.07 -1.14 8.14
CA GLY A 126 -23.33 -0.89 8.85
C GLY A 126 -23.39 0.47 9.53
N GLU A 127 -22.42 1.34 9.26
CA GLU A 127 -22.35 2.70 9.76
C GLU A 127 -21.72 3.60 8.70
N VAL A 128 -22.17 4.86 8.65
CA VAL A 128 -21.59 5.90 7.79
C VAL A 128 -20.82 6.86 8.69
N LEU A 129 -19.52 6.59 8.86
CA LEU A 129 -18.62 7.46 9.61
C LEU A 129 -18.62 8.88 9.06
N GLY A 130 -18.59 9.84 9.97
CA GLY A 130 -18.42 11.24 9.68
C GLY A 130 -17.10 11.51 8.99
N PHE A 131 -17.09 12.51 8.13
CA PHE A 131 -15.89 12.88 7.38
C PHE A 131 -14.76 13.35 8.32
N ASP A 132 -15.09 14.16 9.33
CA ASP A 132 -14.14 14.64 10.34
C ASP A 132 -13.61 13.51 11.22
N GLU A 133 -14.44 12.50 11.50
CA GLU A 133 -14.02 11.31 12.25
C GLU A 133 -12.95 10.52 11.49
N ILE A 134 -13.15 10.31 10.18
CA ILE A 134 -12.17 9.64 9.32
C ILE A 134 -10.88 10.46 9.22
N LEU A 135 -10.98 11.79 9.04
CA LEU A 135 -9.81 12.68 9.00
C LEU A 135 -9.04 12.68 10.32
N GLY A 136 -9.76 12.66 11.45
CA GLY A 136 -9.22 12.53 12.79
C GLY A 136 -8.45 11.23 12.96
N ALA A 137 -9.08 10.10 12.60
CA ALA A 137 -8.47 8.77 12.66
C ALA A 137 -7.20 8.67 11.79
N ILE A 138 -7.18 9.30 10.61
CA ILE A 138 -5.96 9.32 9.78
C ILE A 138 -4.87 10.20 10.40
N SER A 139 -5.25 11.32 11.00
CA SER A 139 -4.30 12.29 11.56
C SER A 139 -3.69 11.85 12.89
N SER A 140 -4.37 10.99 13.65
CA SER A 140 -3.87 10.46 14.92
C SER A 140 -2.85 9.34 14.77
N ILE A 141 -2.71 8.76 13.56
CA ILE A 141 -1.78 7.65 13.32
C ILE A 141 -0.34 8.07 13.63
N THR A 142 0.31 7.25 14.43
CA THR A 142 1.67 7.45 14.92
C THR A 142 2.70 6.62 14.14
N SER A 143 3.97 7.02 14.23
CA SER A 143 5.08 6.23 13.68
C SER A 143 5.21 4.85 14.30
N SER A 144 4.84 4.68 15.58
CA SER A 144 4.84 3.38 16.26
C SER A 144 3.79 2.44 15.68
N GLU A 145 2.55 2.89 15.50
CA GLU A 145 1.48 2.06 14.90
C GLU A 145 1.85 1.61 13.48
N ILE A 146 2.46 2.49 12.69
CA ILE A 146 2.94 2.16 11.34
C ILE A 146 4.09 1.16 11.40
N ARG A 147 5.03 1.30 12.33
CA ARG A 147 6.14 0.37 12.48
C ARG A 147 5.66 -1.01 12.92
N GLU A 148 4.72 -1.08 13.85
CA GLU A 148 4.10 -2.33 14.29
C GLU A 148 3.44 -3.03 13.10
N LEU A 149 2.57 -2.35 12.35
CA LEU A 149 1.97 -2.89 11.12
C LEU A 149 3.01 -3.32 10.09
N ALA A 150 4.04 -2.50 9.85
CA ALA A 150 5.07 -2.81 8.88
C ALA A 150 5.82 -4.10 9.26
N SER A 151 6.21 -4.23 10.52
CA SER A 151 6.90 -5.42 11.03
C SER A 151 6.03 -6.68 11.03
N GLU A 152 4.73 -6.54 11.32
CA GLU A 152 3.76 -7.65 11.31
C GLU A 152 3.47 -8.18 9.90
N PHE A 153 3.30 -7.29 8.90
CA PHE A 153 2.82 -7.68 7.57
C PHE A 153 3.90 -7.72 6.49
N LEU A 154 4.88 -6.81 6.50
CA LEU A 154 5.85 -6.69 5.40
C LEU A 154 6.97 -7.74 5.47
N THR A 155 7.14 -8.39 6.61
CA THR A 155 8.15 -9.46 6.83
C THR A 155 7.63 -10.85 6.44
N LYS A 156 6.32 -10.99 6.21
CA LYS A 156 5.71 -12.26 5.81
C LYS A 156 6.15 -12.65 4.40
N SER A 157 6.18 -13.97 4.14
CA SER A 157 6.43 -14.50 2.81
C SER A 157 5.37 -14.00 1.83
N PRO A 158 5.75 -13.21 0.81
CA PRO A 158 4.78 -12.62 -0.09
C PRO A 158 4.33 -13.63 -1.15
N THR A 159 3.11 -13.44 -1.65
CA THR A 159 2.62 -14.11 -2.87
C THR A 159 3.04 -13.31 -4.10
N LEU A 160 3.59 -13.99 -5.10
CA LEU A 160 4.05 -13.41 -6.36
C LEU A 160 3.19 -13.90 -7.51
N ALA A 161 2.61 -12.95 -8.26
CA ALA A 161 1.98 -13.21 -9.54
C ALA A 161 2.76 -12.47 -10.63
N ILE A 162 3.11 -13.17 -11.70
CA ILE A 162 3.87 -12.64 -12.83
C ILE A 162 3.17 -13.02 -14.12
N VAL A 163 3.05 -12.05 -15.02
CA VAL A 163 2.58 -12.25 -16.40
C VAL A 163 3.66 -11.71 -17.33
N GLY A 164 4.15 -12.56 -18.23
CA GLY A 164 5.21 -12.20 -19.16
C GLY A 164 5.82 -13.42 -19.85
N PRO A 165 6.76 -13.21 -20.81
CA PRO A 165 7.36 -14.28 -21.60
C PRO A 165 8.44 -15.04 -20.81
N PHE A 166 8.07 -15.63 -19.68
CA PHE A 166 8.97 -16.39 -18.81
C PHE A 166 8.67 -17.89 -18.93
N ASN A 167 9.71 -18.69 -19.20
CA ASN A 167 9.57 -20.13 -19.43
C ASN A 167 9.83 -20.99 -18.17
N LYS A 168 10.37 -20.40 -17.09
CA LYS A 168 10.76 -21.12 -15.88
C LYS A 168 10.50 -20.30 -14.63
N GLU A 169 9.79 -20.89 -13.67
CA GLU A 169 9.51 -20.29 -12.36
C GLU A 169 10.77 -20.15 -11.50
N SER A 170 11.75 -21.03 -11.67
CA SER A 170 13.03 -21.05 -10.93
C SER A 170 13.85 -19.75 -11.03
N VAL A 171 13.53 -18.88 -12.00
CA VAL A 171 14.12 -17.54 -12.11
C VAL A 171 13.70 -16.66 -10.93
N PHE A 172 12.49 -16.85 -10.43
CA PHE A 172 11.88 -16.02 -9.39
C PHE A 172 12.03 -16.63 -8.00
N GLU A 173 12.20 -17.94 -7.87
CA GLU A 173 12.47 -18.60 -6.57
C GLU A 173 13.65 -17.97 -5.83
N LYS A 174 14.74 -17.66 -6.54
CA LYS A 174 15.94 -17.04 -5.95
C LYS A 174 15.70 -15.64 -5.38
N VAL A 175 14.79 -14.87 -5.99
CA VAL A 175 14.43 -13.53 -5.52
C VAL A 175 13.23 -13.53 -4.59
N MET A 176 12.65 -14.70 -4.31
CA MET A 176 11.54 -14.90 -3.37
C MET A 176 11.96 -15.62 -2.08
N ALA A 177 13.06 -16.40 -2.12
CA ALA A 177 13.80 -16.82 -0.94
C ALA A 177 14.33 -15.59 -0.19
#